data_AF-A0A5D2WB10-F1
#
_entry.id   AF-A0A5D2WB10-F1
#
_cell.length_a   1.000
_cell.length_b   1.000
_cell.length_c   1.000
_cell.angle_alpha   90.00
_cell.angle_beta   90.00
_cell.angle_gamma   90.00
#
_symmetry.space_group_name_H-M   'P 1'
#
loop_
_entity.id
_entity.type
_entity.pdbx_description
1 polymer ?
#
loop_
_entity_poly.entity_id
_entity_poly.type
_entity_poly.pdbx_seq_one_letter_code
_entity_poly.pdbx_strand_id
1 'polypeptide(L)'
;MSDLDVVSATSIIGTFSKQHLHKEAIYLFTRMLFNNIRPTEFTFGTVIHSSTLLKDLNIGKQLHGCTIKSGLNSNVFVGSASLDLYSKLSTIEEARKVFEDTHQPNVVSYTTLISGYIKNKRFEDALWLFEEMPERNVVTWNAMISGFSQTGYNEEAVNIFIEMLRERVMPNESTFSCVIITAANIGAIGKGRSLHGYVFKCLGDKLNVFIGNALISFYAKCGNMEDSLLVFDKLRGRNVVSWNALVCGYAQNGRGIEAIELFERMIVSGLKPNDVTILGMLWACSHAGLVTEGYSYFNKVRHKEPNLLKPEHYGCMVDMLARSGRFKEAEEFIQRLPFEPGIGFWKALLGGCQIHSNVKLGEFAARKIMALDPVDVSSYIMLSNAYAAAGRWEIASTVRKEIKEKQMKRIPGCSWIEIRNEVHVFLNKDCKHCQIDDIYRVLKICIQHSLDCEAVSILMEFSI
;
A
#
# COMPACT_ATOMS: atom_id res chain seq x y z
N MET A 1 -23.91 -23.42 -37.99
CA MET A 1 -23.52 -23.97 -36.66
C MET A 1 -24.31 -25.24 -36.33
N SER A 2 -24.57 -26.11 -37.31
CA SER A 2 -25.31 -27.38 -37.10
C SER A 2 -24.40 -28.59 -36.86
N ASP A 3 -23.11 -28.49 -37.21
CA ASP A 3 -22.13 -29.60 -37.11
C ASP A 3 -20.92 -29.24 -36.23
N LEU A 4 -21.17 -28.55 -35.11
CA LEU A 4 -20.11 -28.18 -34.18
C LEU A 4 -19.99 -29.30 -33.13
N ASP A 5 -18.90 -30.06 -33.19
CA ASP A 5 -18.55 -31.03 -32.14
C ASP A 5 -18.03 -30.31 -30.87
N VAL A 6 -17.91 -31.06 -29.78
CA VAL A 6 -17.49 -30.55 -28.46
C VAL A 6 -16.14 -29.82 -28.57
N VAL A 7 -15.19 -30.39 -29.30
CA VAL A 7 -13.82 -29.86 -29.44
C VAL A 7 -13.82 -28.53 -30.17
N SER A 8 -14.55 -28.44 -31.29
CA SER A 8 -14.65 -27.22 -32.08
C SER A 8 -15.36 -26.12 -31.28
N ALA A 9 -16.41 -26.46 -30.52
CA ALA A 9 -17.14 -25.51 -29.68
C ALA A 9 -16.25 -24.95 -28.56
N THR A 10 -15.53 -25.82 -27.84
CA THR A 10 -14.57 -25.43 -26.80
C THR A 10 -13.45 -24.56 -27.35
N SER A 11 -12.90 -24.91 -28.52
CA SER A 11 -11.83 -24.15 -29.19
C SER A 11 -12.28 -22.75 -29.60
N ILE A 12 -13.49 -22.62 -30.16
CA ILE A 12 -14.07 -21.33 -30.51
C ILE A 12 -14.27 -20.47 -29.26
N ILE A 13 -14.88 -21.01 -28.20
CA ILE A 13 -15.07 -20.28 -26.92
C ILE A 13 -13.71 -19.81 -26.36
N GLY A 14 -12.68 -20.66 -26.40
CA GLY A 14 -11.32 -20.31 -26.00
C GLY A 14 -10.72 -19.17 -26.83
N THR A 15 -10.99 -19.14 -28.13
CA THR A 15 -10.48 -18.10 -29.04
C THR A 15 -11.09 -16.74 -28.75
N PHE A 16 -12.42 -16.67 -28.53
CA PHE A 16 -13.10 -15.42 -28.18
C PHE A 16 -12.62 -14.89 -26.82
N SER A 17 -12.41 -15.77 -25.83
CA SER A 17 -11.85 -15.37 -24.54
C SER A 17 -10.44 -14.77 -24.66
N LYS A 18 -9.57 -15.38 -25.48
CA LYS A 18 -8.22 -14.85 -25.77
C LYS A 18 -8.22 -13.50 -26.49
N GLN A 19 -9.29 -13.18 -27.24
CA GLN A 19 -9.48 -11.89 -27.90
C GLN A 19 -10.17 -10.84 -27.01
N HIS A 20 -10.31 -11.12 -25.71
CA HIS A 20 -11.03 -10.27 -24.74
C HIS A 20 -12.54 -10.09 -25.01
N LEU A 21 -13.12 -10.94 -25.88
CA LEU A 21 -14.55 -10.98 -26.20
C LEU A 21 -15.29 -11.91 -25.23
N HIS A 22 -15.27 -11.55 -23.95
CA HIS A 22 -15.75 -12.41 -22.85
C HIS A 22 -17.26 -12.63 -22.86
N LYS A 23 -18.05 -11.64 -23.30
CA LYS A 23 -19.52 -11.76 -23.38
C LYS A 23 -19.92 -12.73 -24.49
N GLU A 24 -19.23 -12.66 -25.61
CA GLU A 24 -19.40 -13.52 -26.77
C GLU A 24 -19.01 -14.97 -26.43
N ALA A 25 -17.93 -15.18 -25.69
CA ALA A 25 -17.53 -16.50 -25.19
C ALA A 25 -18.63 -17.14 -24.32
N ILE A 26 -19.24 -16.37 -23.40
CA ILE A 26 -20.35 -16.84 -22.56
C ILE A 26 -21.61 -17.11 -23.39
N TYR A 27 -21.92 -16.24 -24.35
CA TYR A 27 -23.05 -16.44 -25.27
C TYR A 27 -22.91 -17.72 -26.10
N LEU A 28 -21.71 -17.99 -26.62
CA LEU A 28 -21.40 -19.22 -27.36
C LEU A 28 -21.53 -20.47 -26.48
N PHE A 29 -21.16 -20.36 -25.20
CA PHE A 29 -21.41 -21.42 -24.22
C PHE A 29 -22.91 -21.66 -23.98
N THR A 30 -23.73 -20.61 -23.87
CA THR A 30 -25.19 -20.78 -23.78
C THR A 30 -25.74 -21.50 -25.01
N ARG A 31 -25.24 -21.18 -26.20
CA ARG A 31 -25.62 -21.90 -27.43
C ARG A 31 -25.15 -23.35 -27.46
N MET A 32 -23.96 -23.64 -26.92
CA MET A 32 -23.45 -25.00 -26.76
C MET A 32 -24.41 -25.85 -25.92
N LEU A 33 -24.87 -25.31 -24.78
CA LEU A 33 -25.88 -25.95 -23.93
C LEU A 33 -27.23 -26.14 -24.64
N PHE A 34 -27.70 -25.12 -25.38
CA PHE A 34 -28.96 -25.19 -26.13
C PHE A 34 -28.94 -26.29 -27.21
N ASN A 35 -27.79 -26.51 -27.84
CA ASN A 35 -27.61 -27.57 -28.84
C ASN A 35 -27.30 -28.95 -28.22
N ASN A 36 -27.46 -29.12 -26.90
CA ASN A 36 -27.17 -30.36 -26.17
C ASN A 36 -25.71 -30.86 -26.30
N ILE A 37 -24.77 -29.95 -26.58
CA ILE A 37 -23.34 -30.29 -26.64
C ILE A 37 -22.79 -30.24 -25.21
N ARG A 38 -22.27 -31.38 -24.71
CA ARG A 38 -21.80 -31.49 -23.33
C ARG A 38 -20.51 -30.68 -23.12
N PRO A 39 -20.47 -29.71 -22.19
CA PRO A 39 -19.26 -28.96 -21.90
C PRO A 39 -18.20 -29.81 -21.19
N THR A 40 -16.94 -29.50 -21.48
CA THR A 40 -15.75 -30.09 -20.85
C THR A 40 -15.23 -29.21 -19.72
N GLU A 41 -14.31 -29.75 -18.92
CA GLU A 41 -13.55 -29.03 -17.90
C GLU A 41 -12.83 -27.79 -18.46
N PHE A 42 -12.30 -27.86 -19.69
CA PHE A 42 -11.67 -26.73 -20.38
C PHE A 42 -12.66 -25.66 -20.80
N THR A 43 -13.87 -26.08 -21.19
CA THR A 43 -14.96 -25.15 -21.52
C THR A 43 -15.34 -24.35 -20.28
N PHE A 44 -15.59 -25.05 -19.17
CA PHE A 44 -15.94 -24.43 -17.89
C PHE A 44 -14.83 -23.53 -17.35
N GLY A 45 -13.57 -23.98 -17.35
CA GLY A 45 -12.44 -23.16 -16.93
C GLY A 45 -12.34 -21.84 -17.71
N THR A 46 -12.60 -21.87 -19.03
CA THR A 46 -12.57 -20.68 -19.88
C THR A 46 -13.72 -19.71 -19.61
N VAL A 47 -14.96 -20.20 -19.50
CA VAL A 47 -16.13 -19.32 -19.30
C VAL A 47 -16.21 -18.77 -17.89
N ILE A 48 -15.80 -19.55 -16.88
CA ILE A 48 -15.70 -19.08 -15.49
C ILE A 48 -14.66 -17.95 -15.42
N HIS A 49 -13.48 -18.14 -16.03
CA HIS A 49 -12.47 -17.08 -16.10
C HIS A 49 -12.99 -15.82 -16.82
N SER A 50 -13.76 -15.99 -17.90
CA SER A 50 -14.39 -14.88 -18.61
C SER A 50 -15.39 -14.12 -17.72
N SER A 51 -16.15 -14.82 -16.88
CA SER A 51 -17.03 -14.21 -15.87
C SER A 51 -16.25 -13.43 -14.81
N THR A 52 -15.10 -13.97 -14.35
CA THR A 52 -14.19 -13.30 -13.41
C THR A 52 -13.70 -11.97 -13.97
N LEU A 53 -13.29 -11.94 -15.25
CA LEU A 53 -12.82 -10.73 -15.92
C LEU A 53 -13.92 -9.70 -16.14
N LEU A 54 -15.15 -10.14 -16.42
CA LEU A 54 -16.34 -9.29 -16.47
C LEU A 54 -16.80 -8.78 -15.10
N LYS A 55 -16.25 -9.36 -14.01
CA LYS A 55 -16.66 -9.12 -12.61
C LYS A 55 -18.16 -9.38 -12.36
N ASP A 56 -18.74 -10.31 -13.13
CA ASP A 56 -20.16 -10.68 -12.98
C ASP A 56 -20.28 -11.93 -12.09
N LEU A 57 -20.63 -11.71 -10.83
CA LEU A 57 -20.81 -12.79 -9.85
C LEU A 57 -22.05 -13.64 -10.14
N ASN A 58 -23.09 -13.06 -10.75
CA ASN A 58 -24.34 -13.77 -11.02
C ASN A 58 -24.14 -14.81 -12.11
N ILE A 59 -23.49 -14.42 -13.22
CA ILE A 59 -23.10 -15.35 -14.27
C ILE A 59 -22.16 -16.42 -13.70
N GLY A 60 -21.17 -16.02 -12.90
CA GLY A 60 -20.24 -16.94 -12.27
C GLY A 60 -20.92 -18.01 -11.42
N LYS A 61 -21.92 -17.63 -10.61
CA LYS A 61 -22.73 -18.58 -9.82
C LYS A 61 -23.56 -19.52 -10.69
N GLN A 62 -24.13 -19.02 -11.80
CA GLN A 62 -24.87 -19.87 -12.74
C GLN A 62 -23.94 -20.90 -13.39
N LEU A 63 -22.75 -20.47 -13.84
CA LEU A 63 -21.73 -21.34 -14.42
C LEU A 63 -21.27 -22.39 -13.42
N HIS A 64 -21.03 -22.02 -12.16
CA HIS A 64 -20.70 -22.96 -11.09
C HIS A 64 -21.86 -23.96 -10.82
N GLY A 65 -23.12 -23.50 -10.84
CA GLY A 65 -24.27 -24.42 -10.79
C GLY A 65 -24.31 -25.42 -11.96
N CYS A 66 -23.92 -24.98 -13.16
CA CYS A 66 -23.79 -25.85 -14.33
C CYS A 66 -22.65 -26.87 -14.21
N THR A 67 -21.53 -26.54 -13.55
CA THR A 67 -20.44 -27.52 -13.34
C THR A 67 -20.88 -28.64 -12.42
N ILE A 68 -21.60 -28.31 -11.34
CA ILE A 68 -22.18 -29.28 -10.40
C ILE A 68 -23.15 -30.20 -11.14
N LYS A 69 -24.09 -29.64 -11.91
CA LYS A 69 -25.05 -30.43 -12.71
C LYS A 69 -24.37 -31.34 -13.75
N SER A 70 -23.20 -30.94 -14.25
CA SER A 70 -22.45 -31.69 -15.26
C SER A 70 -21.54 -32.78 -14.64
N GLY A 71 -21.45 -32.84 -13.31
CA GLY A 71 -20.57 -33.76 -12.57
C GLY A 71 -19.09 -33.38 -12.62
N LEU A 72 -18.77 -32.10 -12.86
CA LEU A 72 -17.40 -31.59 -13.01
C LEU A 72 -16.94 -30.72 -11.84
N ASN A 73 -17.70 -30.68 -10.74
CA ASN A 73 -17.35 -29.88 -9.55
C ASN A 73 -16.09 -30.37 -8.83
N SER A 74 -15.81 -31.67 -8.87
CA SER A 74 -14.60 -32.25 -8.26
C SER A 74 -13.34 -32.09 -9.12
N ASN A 75 -13.46 -31.61 -10.36
CA ASN A 75 -12.33 -31.47 -11.29
C ASN A 75 -11.44 -30.27 -10.90
N VAL A 76 -10.13 -30.51 -10.74
CA VAL A 76 -9.18 -29.48 -10.30
C VAL A 76 -9.13 -28.24 -11.19
N PHE A 77 -9.27 -28.36 -12.51
CA PHE A 77 -9.23 -27.21 -13.42
C PHE A 77 -10.47 -26.31 -13.25
N VAL A 78 -11.64 -26.93 -13.08
CA VAL A 78 -12.90 -26.23 -12.82
C VAL A 78 -12.91 -25.64 -11.41
N GLY A 79 -12.39 -26.38 -10.44
CA GLY A 79 -12.21 -25.95 -9.06
C GLY A 79 -11.31 -24.72 -8.96
N SER A 80 -10.10 -24.76 -9.54
CA SER A 80 -9.17 -23.61 -9.54
C SER A 80 -9.79 -22.36 -10.22
N ALA A 81 -10.52 -22.52 -11.33
CA ALA A 81 -11.18 -21.39 -11.99
C ALA A 81 -12.32 -20.80 -11.14
N SER A 82 -13.13 -21.65 -10.50
CA SER A 82 -14.19 -21.24 -9.58
C SER A 82 -13.64 -20.58 -8.32
N LEU A 83 -12.50 -21.05 -7.81
CA LEU A 83 -11.78 -20.43 -6.70
C LEU A 83 -11.31 -19.02 -7.05
N ASP A 84 -10.70 -18.83 -8.23
CA ASP A 84 -10.25 -17.50 -8.68
C ASP A 84 -11.43 -16.53 -8.81
N LEU A 85 -12.56 -16.99 -9.36
CA LEU A 85 -13.81 -16.22 -9.43
C LEU A 85 -14.25 -15.74 -8.03
N TYR A 86 -14.46 -16.67 -7.09
CA TYR A 86 -15.01 -16.33 -5.77
C TYR A 86 -14.02 -15.57 -4.89
N SER A 87 -12.71 -15.86 -5.01
CA SER A 87 -11.65 -15.13 -4.33
C SER A 87 -11.57 -13.67 -4.79
N LYS A 88 -11.69 -13.40 -6.10
CA LYS A 88 -11.65 -12.03 -6.65
C LYS A 88 -12.94 -11.24 -6.45
N LEU A 89 -14.09 -11.91 -6.39
CA LEU A 89 -15.39 -11.29 -6.18
C LEU A 89 -15.81 -11.28 -4.69
N SER A 90 -14.86 -11.50 -3.79
CA SER A 90 -14.98 -11.34 -2.34
C SER A 90 -16.04 -12.20 -1.66
N THR A 91 -16.36 -13.38 -2.22
CA THR A 91 -17.23 -14.37 -1.56
C THR A 91 -16.39 -15.55 -1.08
N ILE A 92 -15.62 -15.32 -0.03
CA ILE A 92 -14.61 -16.27 0.44
C ILE A 92 -15.22 -17.60 0.95
N GLU A 93 -16.44 -17.59 1.47
CA GLU A 93 -17.12 -18.82 1.92
C GLU A 93 -17.47 -19.74 0.75
N GLU A 94 -17.86 -19.18 -0.39
CA GLU A 94 -18.12 -19.97 -1.60
C GLU A 94 -16.81 -20.51 -2.19
N ALA A 95 -15.72 -19.74 -2.08
CA ALA A 95 -14.40 -20.24 -2.44
C ALA A 95 -13.99 -21.42 -1.56
N ARG A 96 -14.20 -21.35 -0.24
CA ARG A 96 -13.91 -22.46 0.68
C ARG A 96 -14.68 -23.73 0.29
N LYS A 97 -15.98 -23.62 0.02
CA LYS A 97 -16.80 -24.78 -0.42
C LYS A 97 -16.28 -25.41 -1.71
N VAL A 98 -15.94 -24.59 -2.71
CA VAL A 98 -15.34 -25.10 -3.97
C VAL A 98 -14.04 -25.84 -3.71
N PHE A 99 -13.21 -25.35 -2.79
CA PHE A 99 -11.96 -25.99 -2.43
C PHE A 99 -12.20 -27.36 -1.80
N GLU A 100 -13.13 -27.45 -0.86
CA GLU A 100 -13.53 -28.69 -0.17
C GLU A 100 -14.16 -29.72 -1.14
N ASP A 101 -14.92 -29.24 -2.14
CA ASP A 101 -15.53 -30.10 -3.17
C ASP A 101 -14.51 -30.60 -4.22
N THR A 102 -13.34 -29.97 -4.35
CA THR A 102 -12.33 -30.31 -5.35
C THR A 102 -11.53 -31.55 -4.95
N HIS A 103 -11.50 -32.58 -5.81
CA HIS A 103 -10.67 -33.76 -5.56
C HIS A 103 -9.20 -33.46 -5.85
N GLN A 104 -8.32 -33.69 -4.88
CA GLN A 104 -6.87 -33.42 -4.94
C GLN A 104 -6.56 -31.98 -5.39
N PRO A 105 -6.86 -30.96 -4.57
CA PRO A 105 -6.50 -29.58 -4.87
C PRO A 105 -5.00 -29.44 -5.13
N ASN A 106 -4.63 -28.79 -6.22
CA ASN A 106 -3.23 -28.55 -6.57
C ASN A 106 -2.71 -27.26 -5.91
N VAL A 107 -1.41 -26.99 -6.06
CA VAL A 107 -0.77 -25.78 -5.53
C VAL A 107 -1.51 -24.50 -5.92
N VAL A 108 -2.03 -24.40 -7.16
CA VAL A 108 -2.78 -23.23 -7.64
C VAL A 108 -4.07 -23.02 -6.86
N SER A 109 -4.83 -24.08 -6.56
CA SER A 109 -6.05 -24.01 -5.74
C SER A 109 -5.74 -23.49 -4.34
N TYR A 110 -4.71 -24.03 -3.68
CA TYR A 110 -4.29 -23.56 -2.36
C TYR A 110 -3.84 -22.10 -2.38
N THR A 111 -2.92 -21.73 -3.29
CA THR A 111 -2.41 -20.34 -3.40
C THR A 111 -3.53 -19.34 -3.66
N THR A 112 -4.53 -19.71 -4.46
CA THR A 112 -5.68 -18.84 -4.79
C THR A 112 -6.57 -18.59 -3.57
N LEU A 113 -6.83 -19.63 -2.77
CA LEU A 113 -7.64 -19.52 -1.56
C LEU A 113 -6.89 -18.76 -0.45
N ILE A 114 -5.59 -19.04 -0.26
CA ILE A 114 -4.70 -18.28 0.64
C ILE A 114 -4.73 -16.79 0.31
N SER A 115 -4.53 -16.43 -0.97
CA SER A 115 -4.59 -15.04 -1.42
C SER A 115 -5.96 -14.41 -1.17
N GLY A 116 -7.03 -15.20 -1.28
CA GLY A 116 -8.39 -14.79 -0.94
C GLY A 116 -8.56 -14.50 0.55
N TYR A 117 -8.08 -15.38 1.44
CA TYR A 117 -8.13 -15.17 2.88
C TYR A 117 -7.36 -13.91 3.30
N ILE A 118 -6.15 -13.71 2.78
CA ILE A 118 -5.34 -12.53 3.06
C ILE A 118 -6.07 -11.24 2.66
N LYS A 119 -6.64 -11.19 1.45
CA LYS A 119 -7.42 -10.02 0.98
C LYS A 119 -8.63 -9.72 1.87
N ASN A 120 -9.25 -10.75 2.44
CA ASN A 120 -10.38 -10.64 3.37
C ASN A 120 -9.93 -10.49 4.83
N LYS A 121 -8.63 -10.27 5.09
CA LYS A 121 -8.04 -10.12 6.44
C LYS A 121 -8.27 -11.34 7.37
N ARG A 122 -8.47 -12.52 6.79
CA ARG A 122 -8.58 -13.81 7.48
C ARG A 122 -7.22 -14.49 7.57
N PHE A 123 -6.29 -13.88 8.30
CA PHE A 123 -4.87 -14.29 8.30
C PHE A 123 -4.64 -15.67 8.92
N GLU A 124 -5.37 -16.02 9.97
CA GLU A 124 -5.28 -17.33 10.62
C GLU A 124 -5.67 -18.47 9.68
N ASP A 125 -6.78 -18.30 8.94
CA ASP A 125 -7.20 -19.27 7.92
C ASP A 125 -6.16 -19.43 6.80
N ALA A 126 -5.50 -18.33 6.41
CA ALA A 126 -4.44 -18.35 5.40
C ALA A 126 -3.20 -19.12 5.88
N LEU A 127 -2.78 -18.91 7.13
CA LEU A 127 -1.66 -19.62 7.75
C LEU A 127 -1.96 -21.10 7.91
N TRP A 128 -3.13 -21.44 8.45
CA TRP A 128 -3.55 -22.83 8.60
C TRP A 128 -3.57 -23.55 7.26
N LEU A 129 -4.19 -22.95 6.23
CA LEU A 129 -4.25 -23.56 4.91
C LEU A 129 -2.86 -23.71 4.28
N PHE A 130 -1.94 -22.76 4.55
CA PHE A 130 -0.56 -22.84 4.11
C PHE A 130 0.21 -23.97 4.80
N GLU A 131 0.00 -24.18 6.09
CA GLU A 131 0.58 -25.28 6.90
C GLU A 131 0.07 -26.67 6.48
N GLU A 132 -1.18 -26.77 6.05
CA GLU A 132 -1.77 -28.02 5.54
C GLU A 132 -1.35 -28.37 4.09
N MET A 133 -0.65 -27.48 3.39
CA MET A 133 -0.23 -27.73 2.01
C MET A 133 0.73 -28.93 1.91
N PRO A 134 0.43 -29.95 1.08
CA PRO A 134 1.33 -31.08 0.88
C PRO A 134 2.67 -30.66 0.24
N GLU A 135 2.61 -29.71 -0.69
CA GLU A 135 3.78 -29.18 -1.40
C GLU A 135 3.71 -27.65 -1.48
N ARG A 136 4.80 -26.99 -1.05
CA ARG A 136 4.98 -25.54 -1.16
C ARG A 136 6.06 -25.24 -2.17
N ASN A 137 5.74 -24.41 -3.16
CA ASN A 137 6.72 -23.89 -4.10
C ASN A 137 6.93 -22.38 -3.88
N VAL A 138 7.88 -21.81 -4.62
CA VAL A 138 8.23 -20.37 -4.54
C VAL A 138 7.00 -19.47 -4.77
N VAL A 139 6.03 -19.89 -5.59
CA VAL A 139 4.82 -19.11 -5.86
C VAL A 139 3.96 -18.99 -4.61
N THR A 140 3.74 -20.08 -3.87
CA THR A 140 2.97 -20.07 -2.63
C THR A 140 3.64 -19.22 -1.55
N TRP A 141 4.97 -19.37 -1.37
CA TRP A 141 5.74 -18.55 -0.43
C TRP A 141 5.62 -17.06 -0.78
N ASN A 142 5.76 -16.71 -2.05
CA ASN A 142 5.62 -15.33 -2.50
C ASN A 142 4.20 -14.80 -2.31
N ALA A 143 3.16 -15.61 -2.48
CA ALA A 143 1.78 -15.20 -2.20
C ALA A 143 1.57 -14.86 -0.71
N MET A 144 2.15 -15.65 0.20
CA MET A 144 2.14 -15.35 1.63
C MET A 144 2.92 -14.07 1.93
N ILE A 145 4.19 -13.98 1.55
CA ILE A 145 5.05 -12.82 1.85
C ILE A 145 4.45 -11.53 1.27
N SER A 146 4.02 -11.55 0.01
CA SER A 146 3.42 -10.38 -0.65
C SER A 146 2.05 -10.02 -0.10
N GLY A 147 1.25 -11.03 0.24
CA GLY A 147 -0.04 -10.83 0.85
C GLY A 147 0.06 -10.13 2.20
N PHE A 148 0.88 -10.65 3.11
CA PHE A 148 1.11 -10.05 4.44
C PHE A 148 1.78 -8.67 4.33
N SER A 149 2.71 -8.48 3.39
CA SER A 149 3.31 -7.16 3.12
C SER A 149 2.27 -6.11 2.71
N GLN A 150 1.38 -6.46 1.77
CA GLN A 150 0.36 -5.54 1.23
C GLN A 150 -0.71 -5.18 2.26
N THR A 151 -0.99 -6.08 3.22
CA THR A 151 -1.95 -5.83 4.30
C THR A 151 -1.34 -5.10 5.51
N GLY A 152 -0.03 -4.84 5.49
CA GLY A 152 0.70 -4.09 6.53
C GLY A 152 1.34 -4.94 7.63
N TYR A 153 1.16 -6.27 7.57
CA TYR A 153 1.75 -7.25 8.50
C TYR A 153 3.18 -7.60 8.06
N ASN A 154 4.04 -6.58 8.06
CA ASN A 154 5.38 -6.68 7.47
C ASN A 154 6.30 -7.62 8.27
N GLU A 155 6.13 -7.70 9.60
CA GLU A 155 6.96 -8.58 10.45
C GLU A 155 6.69 -10.06 10.15
N GLU A 156 5.41 -10.44 10.06
CA GLU A 156 4.97 -11.77 9.67
C GLU A 156 5.49 -12.12 8.28
N ALA A 157 5.45 -11.19 7.33
CA ALA A 157 6.01 -11.39 6.00
C ALA A 157 7.53 -11.68 6.02
N VAL A 158 8.29 -11.03 6.91
CA VAL A 158 9.73 -11.31 7.09
C VAL A 158 9.94 -12.67 7.76
N ASN A 159 9.11 -13.05 8.73
CA ASN A 159 9.19 -14.36 9.39
C ASN A 159 8.91 -15.50 8.40
N ILE A 160 7.89 -15.37 7.56
CA ILE A 160 7.56 -16.31 6.49
C ILE A 160 8.74 -16.43 5.50
N PHE A 161 9.43 -15.33 5.18
CA PHE A 161 10.66 -15.40 4.37
C PHE A 161 11.79 -16.16 5.07
N ILE A 162 11.98 -15.98 6.38
CA ILE A 162 12.98 -16.72 7.14
C ILE A 162 12.64 -18.22 7.15
N GLU A 163 11.36 -18.58 7.26
CA GLU A 163 10.89 -19.97 7.15
C GLU A 163 11.13 -20.57 5.77
N MET A 164 10.86 -19.82 4.70
CA MET A 164 11.20 -20.21 3.33
C MET A 164 12.68 -20.59 3.19
N LEU A 165 13.58 -19.79 3.81
CA LEU A 165 15.01 -20.07 3.83
C LEU A 165 15.38 -21.29 4.68
N ARG A 166 14.71 -21.50 5.82
CA ARG A 166 14.89 -22.68 6.68
C ARG A 166 14.48 -23.97 5.97
N GLU A 167 13.42 -23.92 5.17
CA GLU A 167 12.99 -25.02 4.30
C GLU A 167 13.84 -25.16 3.02
N ARG A 168 14.91 -24.35 2.88
CA ARG A 168 15.85 -24.36 1.75
C ARG A 168 15.19 -24.08 0.40
N VAL A 169 14.06 -23.38 0.40
CA VAL A 169 13.41 -22.92 -0.83
C VAL A 169 14.11 -21.65 -1.31
N MET A 170 14.68 -21.69 -2.51
CA MET A 170 15.46 -20.57 -3.04
C MET A 170 14.57 -19.38 -3.42
N PRO A 171 14.82 -18.18 -2.86
CA PRO A 171 14.11 -16.97 -3.27
C PRO A 171 14.41 -16.58 -4.71
N ASN A 172 13.43 -15.95 -5.36
CA ASN A 172 13.61 -15.35 -6.68
C ASN A 172 13.55 -13.82 -6.59
N GLU A 173 13.69 -13.13 -7.73
CA GLU A 173 13.67 -11.67 -7.80
C GLU A 173 12.39 -11.06 -7.18
N SER A 174 11.22 -11.67 -7.43
CA SER A 174 9.96 -11.20 -6.85
C SER A 174 9.90 -11.36 -5.33
N THR A 175 10.49 -12.43 -4.79
CA THR A 175 10.65 -12.63 -3.34
C THR A 175 11.49 -11.50 -2.76
N PHE A 176 12.67 -11.23 -3.34
CA PHE A 176 13.59 -10.20 -2.83
C PHE A 176 12.96 -8.81 -2.84
N SER A 177 12.30 -8.42 -3.93
CA SER A 177 11.61 -7.14 -3.99
C SER A 177 10.56 -6.99 -2.89
N CYS A 178 9.79 -8.04 -2.62
CA CYS A 178 8.78 -8.02 -1.58
C CYS A 178 9.40 -7.89 -0.18
N VAL A 179 10.43 -8.68 0.13
CA VAL A 179 11.06 -8.69 1.46
C VAL A 179 11.86 -7.40 1.72
N ILE A 180 12.42 -6.78 0.67
CA ILE A 180 13.05 -5.46 0.80
C ILE A 180 12.00 -4.40 1.14
N ILE A 181 10.82 -4.45 0.49
CA ILE A 181 9.71 -3.53 0.80
C ILE A 181 9.20 -3.74 2.23
N THR A 182 9.05 -4.98 2.70
CA THR A 182 8.63 -5.25 4.08
C THR A 182 9.66 -4.73 5.08
N ALA A 183 10.94 -5.02 4.87
CA ALA A 183 12.02 -4.50 5.70
C ALA A 183 12.04 -2.97 5.73
N ALA A 184 11.75 -2.31 4.60
CA ALA A 184 11.67 -0.86 4.50
C ALA A 184 10.51 -0.29 5.31
N ASN A 185 9.36 -0.96 5.30
CA ASN A 185 8.18 -0.55 6.05
C ASN A 185 8.34 -0.74 7.57
N ILE A 186 9.12 -1.75 8.00
CA ILE A 186 9.49 -1.95 9.41
C ILE A 186 10.64 -1.00 9.80
N GLY A 187 11.35 -0.38 8.86
CA GLY A 187 12.53 0.44 9.21
C GLY A 187 13.67 -0.37 9.86
N ALA A 188 13.69 -1.70 9.73
CA ALA A 188 14.66 -2.59 10.37
C ALA A 188 16.00 -2.60 9.61
N ILE A 189 16.85 -1.59 9.86
CA ILE A 189 18.11 -1.38 9.13
C ILE A 189 19.08 -2.57 9.28
N GLY A 190 19.12 -3.22 10.45
CA GLY A 190 20.02 -4.34 10.71
C GLY A 190 19.66 -5.58 9.89
N LYS A 191 18.38 -5.98 9.97
CA LYS A 191 17.82 -7.07 9.16
C LYS A 191 17.92 -6.78 7.67
N GLY A 192 17.63 -5.55 7.24
CA GLY A 192 17.67 -5.18 5.84
C GLY A 192 19.09 -5.10 5.24
N ARG A 193 20.12 -4.75 6.03
CA ARG A 193 21.53 -4.89 5.60
C ARG A 193 21.91 -6.36 5.40
N SER A 194 21.48 -7.24 6.30
CA SER A 194 21.71 -8.69 6.17
C SER A 194 21.01 -9.25 4.92
N LEU A 195 19.76 -8.81 4.67
CA LEU A 195 19.02 -9.12 3.46
C LEU A 195 19.72 -8.62 2.20
N HIS A 196 20.19 -7.36 2.17
CA HIS A 196 20.94 -6.81 1.05
C HIS A 196 22.20 -7.63 0.76
N GLY A 197 22.96 -8.03 1.78
CA GLY A 197 24.11 -8.93 1.62
C GLY A 197 23.71 -10.28 1.02
N TYR A 198 22.58 -10.85 1.45
CA TYR A 198 22.06 -12.11 0.91
C TYR A 198 21.58 -11.98 -0.54
N VAL A 199 20.85 -10.90 -0.88
CA VAL A 199 20.44 -10.57 -2.25
C VAL A 199 21.66 -10.47 -3.16
N PHE A 200 22.70 -9.77 -2.71
CA PHE A 200 23.94 -9.63 -3.47
C PHE A 200 24.64 -10.99 -3.63
N LYS A 201 24.65 -11.85 -2.60
CA LYS A 201 25.21 -13.20 -2.69
C LYS A 201 24.47 -14.08 -3.71
N CYS A 202 23.14 -13.95 -3.80
CA CYS A 202 22.31 -14.75 -4.71
C CYS A 202 22.34 -14.25 -6.15
N LEU A 203 22.32 -12.93 -6.35
CA LEU A 203 22.19 -12.32 -7.68
C LEU A 203 23.52 -11.82 -8.25
N GLY A 204 24.43 -11.35 -7.40
CA GLY A 204 25.71 -10.76 -7.82
C GLY A 204 25.51 -9.69 -8.89
N ASP A 205 26.17 -9.88 -10.03
CA ASP A 205 26.08 -8.99 -11.20
C ASP A 205 24.70 -9.01 -11.90
N LYS A 206 23.82 -9.95 -11.56
CA LYS A 206 22.44 -10.01 -12.09
C LYS A 206 21.47 -9.09 -11.35
N LEU A 207 21.94 -8.31 -10.38
CA LEU A 207 21.11 -7.33 -9.69
C LEU A 207 20.55 -6.32 -10.71
N ASN A 208 19.24 -6.41 -10.93
CA ASN A 208 18.55 -5.57 -11.89
C ASN A 208 18.16 -4.20 -11.28
N VAL A 209 17.78 -3.26 -12.14
CA VAL A 209 17.37 -1.90 -11.75
C VAL A 209 16.15 -1.94 -10.80
N PHE A 210 15.28 -2.94 -10.91
CA PHE A 210 14.09 -3.06 -10.07
C PHE A 210 14.45 -3.33 -8.60
N ILE A 211 15.34 -4.29 -8.34
CA ILE A 211 15.83 -4.61 -6.99
C ILE A 211 16.71 -3.46 -6.46
N GLY A 212 17.55 -2.87 -7.32
CA GLY A 212 18.33 -1.68 -6.96
C GLY A 212 17.45 -0.52 -6.47
N ASN A 213 16.36 -0.23 -7.18
CA ASN A 213 15.40 0.80 -6.77
C ASN A 213 14.70 0.47 -5.45
N ALA A 214 14.37 -0.80 -5.21
CA ALA A 214 13.82 -1.24 -3.93
C ALA A 214 14.82 -1.03 -2.78
N LEU A 215 16.11 -1.31 -3.00
CA LEU A 215 17.17 -1.08 -2.00
C LEU A 215 17.41 0.41 -1.71
N ILE A 216 17.40 1.28 -2.74
CA ILE A 216 17.49 2.74 -2.57
C ILE A 216 16.36 3.23 -1.66
N SER A 217 15.12 2.81 -1.97
CA SER A 217 13.92 3.15 -1.19
C SER A 217 13.97 2.58 0.23
N PHE A 218 14.49 1.36 0.40
CA PHE A 218 14.69 0.74 1.72
C PHE A 218 15.59 1.59 2.61
N TYR A 219 16.80 1.93 2.13
CA TYR A 219 17.74 2.71 2.93
C TYR A 219 17.21 4.11 3.24
N ALA A 220 16.53 4.74 2.27
CA ALA A 220 15.90 6.04 2.47
C ALA A 220 14.78 6.01 3.53
N LYS A 221 13.92 4.98 3.52
CA LYS A 221 12.86 4.79 4.53
C LYS A 221 13.42 4.48 5.93
N CYS A 222 14.58 3.85 6.01
CA CYS A 222 15.32 3.65 7.26
C CYS A 222 16.09 4.90 7.72
N GLY A 223 16.01 6.02 6.99
CA GLY A 223 16.71 7.27 7.31
C GLY A 223 18.21 7.27 7.02
N ASN A 224 18.74 6.24 6.36
CA ASN A 224 20.17 6.13 6.01
C ASN A 224 20.37 6.53 4.55
N MET A 225 20.49 7.84 4.32
CA MET A 225 20.62 8.40 2.97
C MET A 225 22.00 8.12 2.36
N GLU A 226 23.02 7.93 3.18
CA GLU A 226 24.37 7.61 2.75
C GLU A 226 24.42 6.25 2.04
N ASP A 227 23.87 5.19 2.66
CA ASP A 227 23.76 3.88 2.03
C ASP A 227 22.80 3.90 0.82
N SER A 228 21.73 4.70 0.86
CA SER A 228 20.80 4.89 -0.27
C SER A 228 21.52 5.44 -1.50
N LEU A 229 22.34 6.48 -1.31
CA LEU A 229 23.15 7.08 -2.36
C LEU A 229 24.22 6.11 -2.88
N LEU A 230 24.88 5.36 -1.99
CA LEU A 230 25.87 4.35 -2.38
C LEU A 230 25.27 3.25 -3.27
N VAL A 231 24.05 2.78 -2.97
CA VAL A 231 23.34 1.83 -3.84
C VAL A 231 23.03 2.47 -5.19
N PHE A 232 22.55 3.71 -5.19
CA PHE A 232 22.26 4.46 -6.42
C PHE A 232 23.50 4.62 -7.32
N ASP A 233 24.64 5.01 -6.76
CA ASP A 233 25.87 5.23 -7.52
C ASP A 233 26.44 3.93 -8.12
N LYS A 234 26.27 2.81 -7.42
CA LYS A 234 26.66 1.48 -7.91
C LYS A 234 25.68 0.89 -8.92
N LEU A 235 24.46 1.41 -9.02
CA LEU A 235 23.43 0.88 -9.90
C LEU A 235 23.73 1.19 -11.37
N ARG A 236 23.87 0.15 -12.18
CA ARG A 236 23.98 0.27 -13.65
C ARG A 236 22.59 0.47 -14.25
N GLY A 237 22.48 1.31 -15.29
CA GLY A 237 21.20 1.52 -15.98
C GLY A 237 20.15 2.30 -15.19
N ARG A 238 20.58 3.23 -14.32
CA ARG A 238 19.71 4.16 -13.58
C ARG A 238 18.65 4.76 -14.48
N ASN A 239 17.40 4.68 -14.05
CA ASN A 239 16.25 5.22 -14.76
C ASN A 239 15.49 6.24 -13.91
N VAL A 240 14.38 6.77 -14.43
CA VAL A 240 13.53 7.74 -13.72
C VAL A 240 13.13 7.23 -12.33
N VAL A 241 12.87 5.93 -12.17
CA VAL A 241 12.49 5.34 -10.88
C VAL A 241 13.64 5.38 -9.87
N SER A 242 14.89 5.16 -10.30
CA SER A 242 16.08 5.27 -9.44
C SER A 242 16.25 6.68 -8.89
N TRP A 243 16.08 7.70 -9.74
CA TRP A 243 16.17 9.10 -9.35
C TRP A 243 14.99 9.51 -8.45
N ASN A 244 13.77 9.06 -8.76
CA ASN A 244 12.60 9.33 -7.94
C ASN A 244 12.75 8.75 -6.52
N ALA A 245 13.28 7.54 -6.40
CA ALA A 245 13.54 6.93 -5.09
C ALA A 245 14.48 7.80 -4.24
N LEU A 246 15.51 8.38 -4.87
CA LEU A 246 16.48 9.24 -4.21
C LEU A 246 15.88 10.62 -3.86
N VAL A 247 15.26 11.31 -4.81
CA VAL A 247 14.62 12.62 -4.61
C VAL A 247 13.56 12.55 -3.50
N CYS A 248 12.65 11.57 -3.58
CA CYS A 248 11.64 11.36 -2.54
C CYS A 248 12.28 11.00 -1.20
N GLY A 249 13.35 10.19 -1.20
CA GLY A 249 14.08 9.81 0.00
C GLY A 249 14.69 11.01 0.72
N TYR A 250 15.41 11.89 0.02
CA TYR A 250 15.96 13.12 0.59
C TYR A 250 14.84 14.06 1.08
N ALA A 251 13.76 14.22 0.31
CA ALA A 251 12.62 15.05 0.68
C ALA A 251 11.95 14.59 1.98
N GLN A 252 11.69 13.28 2.12
CA GLN A 252 11.04 12.69 3.29
C GLN A 252 11.91 12.75 4.55
N ASN A 253 13.23 12.76 4.39
CA ASN A 253 14.19 12.88 5.48
C ASN A 253 14.55 14.35 5.82
N GLY A 254 13.75 15.31 5.35
CA GLY A 254 13.92 16.74 5.66
C GLY A 254 15.08 17.42 4.93
N ARG A 255 15.76 16.72 4.02
CA ARG A 255 16.88 17.23 3.23
C ARG A 255 16.40 17.79 1.88
N GLY A 256 15.50 18.76 1.95
CA GLY A 256 14.75 19.24 0.79
C GLY A 256 15.59 20.01 -0.23
N ILE A 257 16.66 20.69 0.20
CA ILE A 257 17.56 21.40 -0.73
C ILE A 257 18.33 20.38 -1.58
N GLU A 258 18.90 19.36 -0.96
CA GLU A 258 19.62 18.29 -1.66
C GLU A 258 18.68 17.49 -2.59
N ALA A 259 17.41 17.31 -2.22
CA ALA A 259 16.41 16.70 -3.09
C ALA A 259 16.18 17.53 -4.38
N ILE A 260 16.18 18.86 -4.29
CA ILE A 260 16.06 19.76 -5.44
C ILE A 260 17.32 19.67 -6.32
N GLU A 261 18.51 19.65 -5.73
CA GLU A 261 19.77 19.48 -6.48
C GLU A 261 19.80 18.15 -7.25
N LEU A 262 19.31 17.07 -6.63
CA LEU A 262 19.19 15.76 -7.28
C LEU A 262 18.17 15.76 -8.42
N PHE A 263 17.05 16.47 -8.25
CA PHE A 263 16.07 16.67 -9.31
C PHE A 263 16.68 17.41 -10.51
N GLU A 264 17.43 18.48 -10.26
CA GLU A 264 18.11 19.23 -11.33
C GLU A 264 19.17 18.37 -12.02
N ARG A 265 19.94 17.57 -11.27
CA ARG A 265 20.90 16.60 -11.83
C ARG A 265 20.22 15.53 -12.70
N MET A 266 19.02 15.08 -12.33
CA MET A 266 18.23 14.15 -13.15
C MET A 266 17.89 14.77 -14.51
N ILE A 267 17.46 16.03 -14.53
CA ILE A 267 17.12 16.75 -15.76
C ILE A 267 18.36 16.94 -16.64
N VAL A 268 19.49 17.35 -16.04
CA VAL A 268 20.76 17.51 -16.77
C VAL A 268 21.26 16.19 -17.35
N SER A 269 20.95 15.07 -16.71
CA SER A 269 21.26 13.72 -17.21
C SER A 269 20.36 13.28 -18.38
N GLY A 270 19.48 14.16 -18.88
CA GLY A 270 18.61 13.91 -20.03
C GLY A 270 17.36 13.08 -19.73
N LEU A 271 17.09 12.78 -18.45
CA LEU A 271 15.89 12.06 -18.05
C LEU A 271 14.72 13.02 -17.86
N LYS A 272 13.58 12.68 -18.45
CA LYS A 272 12.34 13.47 -18.31
C LYS A 272 11.66 13.15 -16.97
N PRO A 273 11.33 14.18 -16.17
CA PRO A 273 10.49 14.00 -14.99
C PRO A 273 9.14 13.36 -15.34
N ASN A 274 8.63 12.51 -14.46
CA ASN A 274 7.26 12.03 -14.50
C ASN A 274 6.45 12.57 -13.31
N ASP A 275 5.19 12.18 -13.21
CA ASP A 275 4.31 12.55 -12.10
C ASP A 275 4.93 12.27 -10.73
N VAL A 276 5.54 11.10 -10.54
CA VAL A 276 6.22 10.75 -9.27
C VAL A 276 7.41 11.68 -8.99
N THR A 277 8.17 12.08 -10.01
CA THR A 277 9.27 13.03 -9.87
C THR A 277 8.78 14.39 -9.39
N ILE A 278 7.70 14.90 -9.99
CA ILE A 278 7.12 16.20 -9.62
C ILE A 278 6.60 16.17 -8.19
N LEU A 279 5.93 15.09 -7.78
CA LEU A 279 5.48 14.92 -6.40
C LEU A 279 6.64 14.96 -5.40
N GLY A 280 7.73 14.23 -5.67
CA GLY A 280 8.93 14.24 -4.83
C GLY A 280 9.56 15.64 -4.70
N MET A 281 9.61 16.40 -5.79
CA MET A 281 10.06 17.80 -5.78
C MET A 281 9.15 18.65 -4.89
N LEU A 282 7.83 18.57 -5.06
CA LEU A 282 6.89 19.36 -4.26
C LEU A 282 7.00 19.03 -2.77
N TRP A 283 7.19 17.76 -2.40
CA TRP A 283 7.50 17.37 -1.02
C TRP A 283 8.79 17.99 -0.52
N ALA A 284 9.85 18.02 -1.33
CA ALA A 284 11.11 18.66 -0.96
C ALA A 284 10.91 20.15 -0.63
N CYS A 285 10.21 20.88 -1.49
CA CYS A 285 9.85 22.29 -1.21
C CYS A 285 8.97 22.42 0.03
N SER A 286 8.03 21.49 0.22
CA SER A 286 7.13 21.46 1.36
C SER A 286 7.93 21.37 2.67
N HIS A 287 8.83 20.39 2.77
CA HIS A 287 9.61 20.14 3.98
C HIS A 287 10.72 21.16 4.21
N ALA A 288 11.30 21.73 3.14
CA ALA A 288 12.29 22.81 3.25
C ALA A 288 11.66 24.20 3.47
N GLY A 289 10.34 24.34 3.45
CA GLY A 289 9.66 25.63 3.57
C GLY A 289 9.80 26.55 2.34
N LEU A 290 10.24 26.02 1.20
CA LEU A 290 10.46 26.75 -0.05
C LEU A 290 9.14 26.90 -0.85
N VAL A 291 8.18 27.61 -0.25
CA VAL A 291 6.81 27.74 -0.77
C VAL A 291 6.79 28.42 -2.15
N THR A 292 7.60 29.47 -2.31
CA THR A 292 7.72 30.25 -3.55
C THR A 292 8.24 29.41 -4.71
N GLU A 293 9.28 28.63 -4.46
CA GLU A 293 9.91 27.72 -5.42
C GLU A 293 8.96 26.60 -5.78
N GLY A 294 8.31 25.98 -4.79
CA GLY A 294 7.30 24.94 -5.01
C GLY A 294 6.15 25.43 -5.89
N TYR A 295 5.64 26.63 -5.62
CA TYR A 295 4.58 27.25 -6.42
C TYR A 295 5.05 27.59 -7.85
N SER A 296 6.28 28.07 -8.00
CA SER A 296 6.90 28.35 -9.31
C SER A 296 7.05 27.08 -10.14
N TYR A 297 7.59 26.01 -9.56
CA TYR A 297 7.73 24.71 -10.22
C TYR A 297 6.38 24.12 -10.61
N PHE A 298 5.42 24.13 -9.69
CA PHE A 298 4.06 23.64 -9.97
C PHE A 298 3.44 24.35 -11.18
N ASN A 299 3.53 25.69 -11.23
CA ASN A 299 2.99 26.46 -12.35
C ASN A 299 3.73 26.19 -13.66
N LYS A 300 5.06 26.04 -13.63
CA LYS A 300 5.84 25.67 -14.83
C LYS A 300 5.34 24.36 -15.42
N VAL A 301 5.12 23.33 -14.59
CA VAL A 301 4.57 22.04 -15.05
C VAL A 301 3.13 22.19 -15.52
N ARG A 302 2.29 22.93 -14.78
CA ARG A 302 0.89 23.18 -15.15
C ARG A 302 0.73 23.82 -16.54
N HIS A 303 1.65 24.69 -16.93
CA HIS A 303 1.61 25.36 -18.23
C HIS A 303 2.23 24.53 -19.36
N LYS A 304 3.30 23.77 -19.10
CA LYS A 304 4.01 23.00 -20.14
C LYS A 304 3.45 21.61 -20.37
N GLU A 305 3.17 20.87 -19.29
CA GLU A 305 2.77 19.46 -19.32
C GLU A 305 1.69 19.17 -18.26
N PRO A 306 0.46 19.74 -18.42
CA PRO A 306 -0.60 19.63 -17.42
C PRO A 306 -1.00 18.17 -17.11
N ASN A 307 -0.81 17.25 -18.05
CA ASN A 307 -1.13 15.83 -17.90
C ASN A 307 -0.27 15.13 -16.84
N LEU A 308 0.88 15.70 -16.43
CA LEU A 308 1.67 15.17 -15.33
C LEU A 308 1.05 15.46 -13.96
N LEU A 309 0.21 16.49 -13.86
CA LEU A 309 -0.39 16.91 -12.60
C LEU A 309 -1.65 16.09 -12.27
N LYS A 310 -1.46 15.11 -11.40
CA LYS A 310 -2.53 14.34 -10.74
C LYS A 310 -3.02 15.01 -9.44
N PRO A 311 -4.19 14.63 -8.88
CA PRO A 311 -4.74 15.24 -7.67
C PRO A 311 -3.77 15.33 -6.48
N GLU A 312 -2.84 14.38 -6.33
CA GLU A 312 -1.86 14.34 -5.26
C GLU A 312 -0.93 15.57 -5.27
N HIS A 313 -0.59 16.09 -6.44
CA HIS A 313 0.25 17.30 -6.58
C HIS A 313 -0.49 18.54 -6.10
N TYR A 314 -1.77 18.68 -6.46
CA TYR A 314 -2.60 19.77 -5.97
C TYR A 314 -2.81 19.67 -4.46
N GLY A 315 -2.97 18.45 -3.93
CA GLY A 315 -3.01 18.20 -2.48
C GLY A 315 -1.72 18.66 -1.78
N CYS A 316 -0.56 18.38 -2.37
CA CYS A 316 0.74 18.86 -1.86
C CYS A 316 0.84 20.40 -1.86
N MET A 317 0.28 21.08 -2.87
CA MET A 317 0.24 22.55 -2.89
C MET A 317 -0.63 23.12 -1.77
N VAL A 318 -1.80 22.52 -1.51
CA VAL A 318 -2.67 22.90 -0.40
C VAL A 318 -1.96 22.68 0.94
N ASP A 319 -1.32 21.53 1.13
CA ASP A 319 -0.54 21.22 2.33
C ASP A 319 0.58 22.24 2.56
N MET A 320 1.37 22.53 1.52
CA MET A 320 2.47 23.50 1.58
C MET A 320 2.00 24.91 1.95
N LEU A 321 0.91 25.39 1.35
CA LEU A 321 0.32 26.69 1.66
C LEU A 321 -0.28 26.74 3.08
N ALA A 322 -0.96 25.68 3.50
CA ALA A 322 -1.59 25.60 4.82
C ALA A 322 -0.54 25.52 5.94
N ARG A 323 0.50 24.69 5.80
CA ARG A 323 1.58 24.56 6.79
C ARG A 323 2.43 25.83 6.91
N SER A 324 2.51 26.64 5.85
CA SER A 324 3.17 27.96 5.89
C SER A 324 2.27 29.10 6.38
N GLY A 325 1.04 28.81 6.81
CA GLY A 325 0.10 29.80 7.33
C GLY A 325 -0.54 30.69 6.25
N ARG A 326 -0.31 30.42 4.96
CA ARG A 326 -0.85 31.16 3.82
C ARG A 326 -2.27 30.72 3.48
N PHE A 327 -3.15 30.74 4.48
CA PHE A 327 -4.50 30.17 4.41
C PHE A 327 -5.37 30.76 3.30
N LYS A 328 -5.31 32.08 3.10
CA LYS A 328 -6.06 32.74 2.03
C LYS A 328 -5.67 32.20 0.65
N GLU A 329 -4.37 32.04 0.40
CA GLU A 329 -3.88 31.44 -0.85
C GLU A 329 -4.31 29.97 -0.97
N ALA A 330 -4.30 29.21 0.13
CA ALA A 330 -4.76 27.82 0.14
C ALA A 330 -6.26 27.70 -0.19
N GLU A 331 -7.10 28.56 0.38
CA GLU A 331 -8.54 28.60 0.10
C GLU A 331 -8.82 28.99 -1.36
N GLU A 332 -8.15 30.04 -1.87
CA GLU A 332 -8.25 30.43 -3.28
C GLU A 332 -7.77 29.32 -4.21
N PHE A 333 -6.72 28.58 -3.83
CA PHE A 333 -6.21 27.46 -4.62
C PHE A 333 -7.22 26.31 -4.69
N ILE A 334 -7.85 25.95 -3.55
CA ILE A 334 -8.90 24.91 -3.49
C ILE A 334 -10.10 25.31 -4.37
N GLN A 335 -10.49 26.58 -4.35
CA GLN A 335 -11.60 27.08 -5.18
C GLN A 335 -11.32 27.01 -6.69
N ARG A 336 -10.04 27.04 -7.10
CA ARG A 336 -9.61 26.98 -8.50
C ARG A 336 -9.22 25.58 -8.96
N LEU A 337 -9.50 24.53 -8.17
CA LEU A 337 -9.20 23.16 -8.57
C LEU A 337 -9.99 22.75 -9.82
N PRO A 338 -9.39 21.98 -10.73
CA PRO A 338 -10.09 21.49 -11.92
C PRO A 338 -11.02 20.29 -11.65
N PHE A 339 -11.14 19.87 -10.39
CA PHE A 339 -11.95 18.73 -9.95
C PHE A 339 -12.43 18.97 -8.50
N GLU A 340 -13.40 18.18 -8.04
CA GLU A 340 -13.88 18.27 -6.66
C GLU A 340 -12.81 17.80 -5.65
N PRO A 341 -12.50 18.60 -4.61
CA PRO A 341 -11.47 18.25 -3.64
C PRO A 341 -11.90 17.05 -2.79
N GLY A 342 -11.13 15.96 -2.90
CA GLY A 342 -11.28 14.79 -2.04
C GLY A 342 -10.84 15.05 -0.59
N ILE A 343 -11.03 14.05 0.27
CA ILE A 343 -10.75 14.10 1.71
C ILE A 343 -9.32 14.57 2.02
N GLY A 344 -8.33 14.15 1.23
CA GLY A 344 -6.91 14.50 1.43
C GLY A 344 -6.62 16.00 1.42
N PHE A 345 -7.34 16.78 0.60
CA PHE A 345 -7.17 18.23 0.51
C PHE A 345 -7.60 18.94 1.80
N TRP A 346 -8.75 18.52 2.33
CA TRP A 346 -9.28 19.06 3.58
C TRP A 346 -8.45 18.62 4.79
N LYS A 347 -7.90 17.40 4.78
CA LYS A 347 -6.93 16.95 5.79
C LYS A 347 -5.66 17.78 5.77
N ALA A 348 -5.10 18.06 4.60
CA ALA A 348 -3.94 18.92 4.45
C ALA A 348 -4.21 20.33 5.02
N LEU A 349 -5.36 20.92 4.66
CA LEU A 349 -5.77 22.23 5.19
C LEU A 349 -5.95 22.21 6.72
N LEU A 350 -6.63 21.19 7.25
CA LEU A 350 -6.86 21.00 8.68
C LEU A 350 -5.54 20.83 9.45
N GLY A 351 -4.57 20.10 8.88
CA GLY A 351 -3.23 19.94 9.44
C GLY A 351 -2.50 21.27 9.59
N GLY A 352 -2.53 22.11 8.55
CA GLY A 352 -1.99 23.48 8.63
C GLY A 352 -2.72 24.35 9.67
N CYS A 353 -4.05 24.24 9.74
CA CYS A 353 -4.84 24.94 10.76
C CYS A 353 -4.49 24.53 12.19
N GLN A 354 -4.15 23.25 12.42
CA GLN A 354 -3.68 22.76 13.71
C GLN A 354 -2.35 23.39 14.09
N ILE A 355 -1.42 23.53 13.14
CA ILE A 355 -0.08 24.12 13.37
C ILE A 355 -0.19 25.61 13.77
N HIS A 356 -1.07 26.36 13.10
CA HIS A 356 -1.23 27.81 13.33
C HIS A 356 -2.44 28.18 14.19
N SER A 357 -3.05 27.20 14.87
CA SER A 357 -4.26 27.38 15.71
C SER A 357 -5.43 28.12 15.03
N ASN A 358 -5.60 27.95 13.72
CA ASN A 358 -6.71 28.54 12.96
C ASN A 358 -7.99 27.69 13.10
N VAL A 359 -8.65 27.84 14.25
CA VAL A 359 -9.81 27.01 14.63
C VAL A 359 -10.96 27.10 13.62
N LYS A 360 -11.31 28.32 13.17
CA LYS A 360 -12.47 28.52 12.28
C LYS A 360 -12.33 27.76 10.97
N LEU A 361 -11.16 27.86 10.34
CA LEU A 361 -10.90 27.16 9.08
C LEU A 361 -10.72 25.66 9.31
N GLY A 362 -10.14 25.26 10.45
CA GLY A 362 -10.08 23.86 10.87
C GLY A 362 -11.46 23.21 11.01
N GLU A 363 -12.42 23.87 11.67
CA GLU A 363 -13.79 23.40 11.79
C GLU A 363 -14.50 23.27 10.44
N PHE A 364 -14.25 24.20 9.53
CA PHE A 364 -14.78 24.13 8.16
C PHE A 364 -14.21 22.93 7.40
N ALA A 365 -12.89 22.73 7.43
CA ALA A 365 -12.23 21.61 6.79
C ALA A 365 -12.71 20.27 7.37
N ALA A 366 -12.84 20.16 8.69
CA ALA A 366 -13.34 18.96 9.35
C ALA A 366 -14.79 18.63 8.95
N ARG A 367 -15.69 19.63 8.87
CA ARG A 367 -17.06 19.42 8.37
C ARG A 367 -17.09 18.93 6.93
N LYS A 368 -16.20 19.44 6.07
CA LYS A 368 -16.06 18.95 4.68
C LYS A 368 -15.60 17.49 4.64
N ILE A 369 -14.68 17.07 5.51
CA ILE A 369 -14.26 15.67 5.55
C ILE A 369 -15.40 14.78 6.05
N MET A 370 -16.09 15.14 7.12
CA MET A 370 -17.21 14.35 7.67
C MET A 370 -18.36 14.20 6.67
N ALA A 371 -18.57 15.18 5.79
CA ALA A 371 -19.56 15.09 4.72
C ALA A 371 -19.14 14.10 3.62
N LEU A 372 -17.83 13.92 3.38
CA LEU A 372 -17.29 12.98 2.39
C LEU A 372 -17.12 11.56 2.95
N ASP A 373 -16.70 11.43 4.20
CA ASP A 373 -16.57 10.16 4.92
C ASP A 373 -16.93 10.33 6.40
N PRO A 374 -18.17 9.99 6.78
CA PRO A 374 -18.64 10.08 8.17
C PRO A 374 -17.93 9.14 9.15
N VAL A 375 -17.19 8.14 8.67
CA VAL A 375 -16.56 7.09 9.50
C VAL A 375 -15.05 7.34 9.68
N ASP A 376 -14.50 8.37 9.04
CA ASP A 376 -13.08 8.66 9.07
C ASP A 376 -12.58 9.13 10.45
N VAL A 377 -12.07 8.16 11.22
CA VAL A 377 -11.53 8.36 12.58
C VAL A 377 -10.42 9.40 12.62
N SER A 378 -9.59 9.46 11.56
CA SER A 378 -8.46 10.39 11.53
C SER A 378 -8.90 11.85 11.55
N SER A 379 -10.03 12.18 10.93
CA SER A 379 -10.58 13.54 10.91
C SER A 379 -11.11 13.98 12.25
N TYR A 380 -11.76 13.08 13.00
CA TYR A 380 -12.16 13.33 14.37
C TYR A 380 -10.94 13.56 15.28
N ILE A 381 -9.87 12.77 15.11
CA ILE A 381 -8.62 12.94 15.85
C ILE A 381 -7.96 14.29 15.52
N MET A 382 -7.82 14.64 14.24
CA MET A 382 -7.25 15.91 13.80
C MET A 382 -8.04 17.11 14.32
N LEU A 383 -9.38 17.06 14.25
CA LEU A 383 -10.24 18.11 14.79
C LEU A 383 -10.10 18.24 16.31
N SER A 384 -10.09 17.12 17.04
CA SER A 384 -9.87 17.12 18.49
C SER A 384 -8.51 17.73 18.85
N ASN A 385 -7.46 17.42 18.08
CA ASN A 385 -6.13 17.98 18.28
C ASN A 385 -6.09 19.47 17.95
N ALA A 386 -6.79 19.93 16.91
CA ALA A 386 -6.90 21.36 16.58
C ALA A 386 -7.61 22.15 17.71
N TYR A 387 -8.67 21.58 18.30
CA TYR A 387 -9.31 22.19 19.47
C TYR A 387 -8.40 22.22 20.70
N ALA A 388 -7.66 21.15 20.94
CA ALA A 388 -6.68 21.10 22.02
C ALA A 388 -5.56 22.14 21.85
N ALA A 389 -4.99 22.25 20.65
CA ALA A 389 -3.97 23.24 20.29
C ALA A 389 -4.46 24.70 20.44
N ALA A 390 -5.77 24.92 20.32
CA ALA A 390 -6.41 26.21 20.56
C ALA A 390 -6.87 26.42 22.01
N GLY A 391 -6.52 25.53 22.94
CA GLY A 391 -6.89 25.60 24.36
C GLY A 391 -8.34 25.25 24.68
N ARG A 392 -9.12 24.75 23.71
CA ARG A 392 -10.55 24.42 23.84
C ARG A 392 -10.76 22.96 24.28
N TRP A 393 -10.28 22.62 25.46
CA TRP A 393 -10.25 21.24 25.98
C TRP A 393 -11.62 20.58 26.12
N GLU A 394 -12.65 21.35 26.46
CA GLU A 394 -14.02 20.84 26.60
C GLU A 394 -14.55 20.30 25.27
N ILE A 395 -14.37 21.05 24.18
CA ILE A 395 -14.81 20.65 22.84
C ILE A 395 -13.97 19.47 22.35
N ALA A 396 -12.64 19.52 22.57
CA ALA A 396 -11.76 18.39 22.25
C ALA A 396 -12.18 17.09 22.96
N SER A 397 -12.63 17.18 24.22
CA SER A 397 -13.14 16.06 25.01
C SER A 397 -14.45 15.50 24.44
N THR A 398 -15.38 16.37 24.06
CA THR A 398 -16.65 15.99 23.40
C THR A 398 -16.39 15.22 22.11
N VAL A 399 -15.50 15.73 21.24
CA VAL A 399 -15.12 15.05 19.99
C VAL A 399 -14.51 13.67 20.28
N ARG A 400 -13.64 13.55 21.30
CA ARG A 400 -13.06 12.25 21.70
C ARG A 400 -14.09 11.28 22.26
N LYS A 401 -15.13 11.80 22.92
CA LYS A 401 -16.25 10.98 23.42
C LYS A 401 -17.06 10.42 22.26
N GLU A 402 -17.35 11.23 21.24
CA GLU A 402 -18.05 10.79 20.03
C GLU A 402 -17.30 9.65 19.30
N ILE A 403 -15.96 9.72 19.23
CA ILE A 403 -15.14 8.61 18.68
C ILE A 403 -15.39 7.30 19.44
N LYS A 404 -15.46 7.36 20.78
CA LYS A 404 -15.71 6.18 21.63
C LYS A 404 -17.14 5.66 21.47
N GLU A 405 -18.12 6.54 21.47
CA GLU A 405 -19.54 6.20 21.32
C GLU A 405 -19.82 5.54 19.97
N LYS A 406 -19.14 5.98 18.90
CA LYS A 406 -19.23 5.36 17.56
C LYS A 406 -18.38 4.09 17.40
N GLN A 407 -17.73 3.60 18.46
CA GLN A 407 -16.83 2.43 18.45
C GLN A 407 -15.80 2.46 17.32
N MET A 408 -15.32 3.66 16.99
CA MET A 408 -14.35 3.84 15.93
C MET A 408 -13.01 3.22 16.32
N LYS A 409 -12.49 2.28 15.50
CA LYS A 409 -11.19 1.67 15.73
C LYS A 409 -10.08 2.71 15.57
N ARG A 410 -9.53 3.15 16.70
CA ARG A 410 -8.33 3.98 16.73
C ARG A 410 -7.09 3.10 16.62
N ILE A 411 -6.27 3.36 15.61
CA ILE A 411 -4.91 2.83 15.55
C ILE A 411 -4.06 3.75 16.44
N PRO A 412 -3.51 3.29 17.57
CA PRO A 412 -2.62 4.11 18.37
C PRO A 412 -1.39 4.49 17.54
N GLY A 413 -0.92 5.73 17.69
CA GLY A 413 0.37 6.11 17.13
C GLY A 413 1.44 5.19 17.71
N CYS A 414 2.29 4.65 16.86
CA CYS A 414 3.37 3.76 17.25
C CYS A 414 4.68 4.30 16.68
N SER A 415 5.73 4.24 17.48
CA SER A 415 7.11 4.43 17.06
C SER A 415 7.91 3.24 17.56
N TRP A 416 8.94 2.84 16.86
CA TRP A 416 9.77 1.74 17.29
C TRP A 416 11.22 2.01 16.91
N ILE A 417 12.14 1.40 17.66
CA ILE A 417 13.58 1.50 17.42
C ILE A 417 14.19 0.10 17.49
N GLU A 418 15.21 -0.15 16.67
CA GLU A 418 15.98 -1.39 16.70
C GLU A 418 17.29 -1.15 17.48
N ILE A 419 17.47 -1.82 18.62
CA ILE A 419 18.71 -1.80 19.40
C ILE A 419 19.25 -3.22 19.46
N ARG A 420 20.47 -3.44 18.93
CA ARG A 420 21.14 -4.75 18.95
C ARG A 420 20.28 -5.90 18.37
N ASN A 421 19.57 -5.64 17.26
CA ASN A 421 18.62 -6.55 16.61
C ASN A 421 17.32 -6.85 17.38
N GLU A 422 17.05 -6.17 18.49
CA GLU A 422 15.75 -6.23 19.18
C GLU A 422 14.93 -4.97 18.83
N VAL A 423 13.67 -5.18 18.44
CA VAL A 423 12.73 -4.09 18.12
C VAL A 423 12.00 -3.71 19.39
N HIS A 424 12.19 -2.46 19.83
CA HIS A 424 11.49 -1.86 20.96
C HIS A 424 10.36 -0.99 20.43
N VAL A 425 9.11 -1.39 20.71
CA VAL A 425 7.91 -0.69 20.25
C VAL A 425 7.38 0.21 21.37
N PHE A 426 7.06 1.45 21.02
CA PHE A 426 6.45 2.45 21.89
C PHE A 426 5.10 2.85 21.30
N LEU A 427 4.01 2.46 21.96
CA LEU A 427 2.68 2.92 21.60
C LEU A 427 2.35 4.21 22.35
N ASN A 428 1.53 5.08 21.75
CA ASN A 428 1.05 6.28 22.39
C ASN A 428 0.28 5.91 23.67
N LYS A 429 0.76 6.39 24.82
CA LYS A 429 0.31 6.03 26.19
C LYS A 429 0.68 4.63 26.67
N ASP A 430 1.69 4.00 26.08
CA ASP A 430 2.18 2.72 26.57
C ASP A 430 3.09 2.87 27.79
N CYS A 431 2.91 1.99 28.77
CA CYS A 431 3.74 1.85 29.97
C CYS A 431 4.35 0.44 30.06
N LYS A 432 4.19 -0.40 29.03
CA LYS A 432 4.52 -1.84 29.09
C LYS A 432 5.98 -2.17 28.77
N HIS A 433 6.81 -1.18 28.44
CA HIS A 433 8.21 -1.44 28.11
C HIS A 433 8.97 -1.95 29.35
N CYS A 434 9.77 -3.01 29.19
CA CYS A 434 10.49 -3.63 30.32
C CYS A 434 11.48 -2.69 31.03
N GLN A 435 11.94 -1.65 30.35
CA GLN A 435 12.85 -0.62 30.86
C GLN A 435 12.20 0.77 30.93
N ILE A 436 10.86 0.84 31.05
CA ILE A 436 10.13 2.11 30.97
C ILE A 436 10.61 3.14 32.01
N ASP A 437 10.93 2.70 33.23
CA ASP A 437 11.36 3.59 34.32
C ASP A 437 12.72 4.22 34.03
N ASP A 438 13.67 3.45 33.49
CA ASP A 438 14.98 3.94 33.10
C ASP A 438 14.89 4.91 31.93
N ILE A 439 14.04 4.61 30.93
CA ILE A 439 13.78 5.49 29.79
C ILE A 439 13.20 6.82 30.26
N TYR A 440 12.17 6.81 31.11
CA TYR A 440 11.59 8.05 31.63
C TYR A 440 12.55 8.81 32.55
N ARG A 441 13.41 8.11 33.29
CA ARG A 441 14.46 8.75 34.10
C ARG A 441 15.46 9.50 33.22
N VAL A 442 15.97 8.87 32.16
CA VAL A 442 16.88 9.50 31.20
C VAL A 442 16.18 10.63 30.45
N LEU A 443 14.93 10.42 30.02
CA LEU A 443 14.13 11.44 29.33
C LEU A 443 13.96 12.69 30.22
N LYS A 444 13.67 12.53 31.51
CA LYS A 444 13.61 13.65 32.46
C LYS A 444 14.93 14.42 32.54
N ILE A 445 16.07 13.72 32.56
CA ILE A 445 17.39 14.35 32.55
C ILE A 445 17.61 15.12 31.24
N CYS A 446 17.26 14.54 30.09
CA CYS A 446 17.36 15.20 28.79
C CYS A 446 16.45 16.43 28.68
N ILE A 447 15.21 16.33 29.17
CA ILE A 447 14.26 17.46 29.19
C ILE A 447 14.78 18.56 30.10
N GLN A 448 15.27 18.23 31.30
CA GLN A 448 15.83 19.22 32.22
C GLN A 448 17.02 19.94 31.58
N HIS A 449 17.93 19.19 30.95
CA HIS A 449 19.09 19.78 30.27
C HIS A 449 18.71 20.62 29.05
N SER A 450 17.65 20.23 28.32
CA SER A 450 17.07 21.01 27.21
C SER A 450 16.41 22.30 27.68
N LEU A 451 15.80 22.31 28.86
CA LEU A 451 15.19 23.52 29.44
C LEU A 451 16.25 24.53 29.90
N ASP A 452 17.42 24.04 30.31
CA ASP A 452 18.54 24.86 30.79
C ASP A 452 19.34 25.55 29.65
N CYS A 453 19.18 25.14 28.39
CA CYS A 453 19.92 25.67 27.22
C CYS A 453 19.20 26.73 26.35
N GLU A 454 18.17 27.41 26.89
CA GLU A 454 17.34 28.50 26.31
C GLU A 454 16.07 28.14 25.46
N ALA A 455 14.95 28.67 25.99
CA ALA A 455 13.78 29.31 25.33
C ALA A 455 12.67 28.48 24.60
N VAL A 456 11.53 28.39 25.31
CA VAL A 456 10.11 28.52 24.86
C VAL A 456 9.30 27.27 24.44
N SER A 457 8.47 26.83 25.40
CA SER A 457 7.03 26.49 25.32
C SER A 457 6.48 25.39 24.39
N ILE A 458 7.17 24.27 24.16
CA ILE A 458 6.56 23.13 23.41
C ILE A 458 6.50 21.82 24.22
N LEU A 459 7.24 21.66 25.32
CA LEU A 459 7.41 20.33 25.95
C LEU A 459 6.52 20.03 27.17
N MET A 460 5.64 20.94 27.59
CA MET A 460 4.68 20.63 28.68
C MET A 460 3.52 19.72 28.26
N GLU A 461 3.33 19.43 26.96
CA GLU A 461 2.22 18.60 26.47
C GLU A 461 2.40 17.07 26.66
N PHE A 462 3.55 16.60 27.14
CA PHE A 462 3.83 15.16 27.36
C PHE A 462 3.82 14.72 28.82
N SER A 463 3.42 15.59 29.75
CA SER A 463 3.23 15.23 31.15
C SER A 463 1.74 15.06 31.45
N ILE A 464 1.23 13.84 31.26
CA ILE A 464 0.14 13.10 31.98
C ILE A 464 -0.51 12.04 31.07
#